data_AF-A0A6P5N3G4-F1
#
_entry.id   AF-A0A6P5N3G4-F1
#
_cell.length_a   1.000
_cell.length_b   1.000
_cell.length_c   1.000
_cell.angle_alpha   90.00
_cell.angle_beta   90.00
_cell.angle_gamma   90.00
#
_symmetry.space_group_name_H-M   'P 1'
#
loop_
_entity.id
_entity.type
_entity.pdbx_description
1 polymer ?
#
loop_
_entity_poly.entity_id
_entity_poly.type
_entity_poly.pdbx_seq_one_letter_code
_entity_poly.pdbx_strand_id
1 'polypeptide(L)'
;MFKVDAIIDINQVTVDSTVFHLWLLWKVRMSSSRFLFSNGILSNTLDTPPVKLFLEAQPGAYTTSRTHNNASCFLFWERHMKRLSESIRILSTLAPHLLFKSNNSAIAPPSWTTLPIWQPTLQMLVDDSMQKVMPIAIKERVDCQELAVTTLVSGNLEELNACETIDEDRVGKILDVHVHIETYVPPAFGILGNGAHLALAGYGRHVAIAKYSDWVRIRKSLEKLRPPSVTELLLSNDGNHILEGCVTNFFVVCCKGQDSDDKANGNKYPFEVQTAPLSDGVLPGIIRQVVIEWLEDFATCRKYSGSNRMAINPFQNMEGYIMDKEAISG
;
A
#
# COMPACT_ATOMS: atom_id res chain seq x y z
N MET A 1 26.98 8.32 11.14
CA MET A 1 27.64 7.17 10.51
C MET A 1 26.83 5.94 10.88
N PHE A 2 25.92 5.51 10.01
CA PHE A 2 24.97 4.44 10.33
C PHE A 2 25.60 3.08 10.01
N LYS A 3 25.58 2.18 10.97
CA LYS A 3 26.15 0.84 10.89
C LYS A 3 25.04 -0.11 10.43
N VAL A 4 25.30 -0.90 9.39
CA VAL A 4 24.40 -1.98 8.97
C VAL A 4 24.66 -3.13 9.93
N ASP A 5 23.79 -3.32 10.92
CA ASP A 5 24.07 -4.21 12.06
C ASP A 5 23.73 -5.69 11.79
N ALA A 6 23.01 -6.03 10.70
CA ALA A 6 22.80 -7.42 10.31
C ALA A 6 22.45 -7.58 8.83
N ILE A 7 23.25 -8.37 8.11
CA ILE A 7 22.78 -9.07 6.92
C ILE A 7 22.13 -10.35 7.45
N ILE A 8 20.80 -10.44 7.37
CA ILE A 8 20.10 -11.69 7.69
C ILE A 8 20.36 -12.62 6.51
N ASP A 9 21.38 -13.48 6.63
CA ASP A 9 21.57 -14.59 5.72
C ASP A 9 20.49 -15.64 6.02
N ILE A 10 19.47 -15.67 5.17
CA ILE A 10 18.34 -16.61 5.28
C ILE A 10 18.83 -18.07 5.16
N ASN A 11 20.07 -18.30 4.69
CA ASN A 11 20.68 -19.64 4.67
C ASN A 11 21.33 -20.05 6.00
N GLN A 12 21.49 -19.14 6.97
CA GLN A 12 22.03 -19.45 8.31
C GLN A 12 20.99 -19.31 9.43
N VAL A 13 19.76 -18.92 9.12
CA VAL A 13 18.62 -19.11 10.02
C VAL A 13 18.15 -20.55 9.88
N THR A 14 18.69 -21.47 10.69
CA THR A 14 18.06 -22.78 10.91
C THR A 14 16.79 -22.58 11.73
N VAL A 15 15.70 -22.18 11.08
CA VAL A 15 14.36 -22.20 11.66
C VAL A 15 13.36 -22.52 10.54
N ASP A 16 12.47 -23.45 10.84
CA ASP A 16 11.34 -23.97 10.06
C ASP A 16 10.28 -22.92 9.65
N SER A 17 10.68 -21.71 9.26
CA SER A 17 9.79 -20.57 8.98
C SER A 17 9.87 -20.13 7.51
N THR A 18 8.84 -20.50 6.74
CA THR A 18 8.66 -19.99 5.38
C THR A 18 7.99 -18.62 5.43
N VAL A 19 8.72 -17.56 5.12
CA VAL A 19 8.17 -16.20 4.97
C VAL A 19 7.48 -16.10 3.60
N PHE A 20 6.16 -15.96 3.59
CA PHE A 20 5.41 -15.72 2.36
C PHE A 20 5.34 -14.22 2.07
N HIS A 21 6.07 -13.79 1.03
CA HIS A 21 5.92 -12.43 0.49
C HIS A 21 4.88 -12.43 -0.62
N LEU A 22 3.75 -11.74 -0.39
CA LEU A 22 2.86 -11.37 -1.50
C LEU A 22 3.46 -10.14 -2.21
N TRP A 23 4.25 -10.40 -3.24
CA TRP A 23 4.74 -9.38 -4.16
C TRP A 23 3.59 -8.89 -5.03
N LEU A 24 3.11 -7.67 -4.78
CA LEU A 24 2.42 -6.89 -5.79
C LEU A 24 3.23 -5.62 -6.04
N LEU A 25 3.79 -5.57 -7.24
CA LEU A 25 4.38 -4.40 -7.91
C LEU A 25 5.81 -4.02 -7.46
N TRP A 26 6.83 -4.58 -8.13
CA TRP A 26 7.97 -3.81 -8.68
C TRP A 26 9.17 -4.64 -9.17
N LYS A 27 8.93 -5.56 -10.10
CA LYS A 27 10.01 -5.99 -11.01
C LYS A 27 9.49 -5.94 -12.45
N VAL A 28 9.21 -4.73 -12.91
CA VAL A 28 8.79 -4.47 -14.29
C VAL A 28 10.03 -4.45 -15.18
N ARG A 29 10.07 -5.32 -16.20
CA ARG A 29 11.00 -5.15 -17.34
C ARG A 29 10.52 -3.92 -18.12
N MET A 30 11.36 -2.90 -18.17
CA MET A 30 11.09 -1.63 -18.86
C MET A 30 11.04 -1.84 -20.38
N SER A 31 9.84 -1.86 -20.94
CA SER A 31 9.59 -1.58 -22.36
C SER A 31 8.08 -1.50 -22.56
N SER A 32 7.45 -0.40 -22.16
CA SER A 32 6.03 -0.27 -22.41
C SER A 32 5.46 1.12 -22.20
N SER A 33 4.36 1.39 -22.89
CA SER A 33 3.65 2.67 -22.93
C SER A 33 3.31 3.20 -21.54
N ARG A 34 3.42 4.52 -21.38
CA ARG A 34 3.11 5.23 -20.14
C ARG A 34 2.23 6.43 -20.44
N PHE A 35 1.25 6.67 -19.57
CA PHE A 35 0.31 7.76 -19.72
C PHE A 35 0.16 8.48 -18.39
N LEU A 36 0.02 9.80 -18.45
CA LEU A 36 -0.32 10.61 -17.30
C LEU A 36 -1.47 11.53 -17.70
N PHE A 37 -2.58 11.42 -16.99
CA PHE A 37 -3.66 12.39 -17.06
C PHE A 37 -3.63 13.25 -15.80
N SER A 38 -3.53 14.56 -15.98
CA SER A 38 -3.34 15.51 -14.89
C SER A 38 -4.13 16.77 -15.20
N ASN A 39 -5.14 17.10 -14.38
CA ASN A 39 -5.92 18.34 -14.47
C ASN A 39 -6.41 18.66 -15.91
N GLY A 40 -6.93 17.67 -16.62
CA GLY A 40 -7.44 17.85 -17.99
C GLY A 40 -6.41 17.62 -19.10
N ILE A 41 -5.12 17.50 -18.77
CA ILE A 41 -4.04 17.33 -19.74
C ILE A 41 -3.61 15.86 -19.80
N LEU A 42 -3.63 15.27 -20.99
CA LEU A 42 -3.10 13.95 -21.26
C LEU A 42 -1.67 14.05 -21.81
N SER A 43 -0.73 13.39 -21.13
CA SER A 43 0.65 13.19 -21.57
C SER A 43 0.87 11.74 -21.97
N ASN A 44 1.67 11.50 -23.02
CA ASN A 44 1.97 10.18 -23.55
C ASN A 44 3.39 9.71 -23.17
N THR A 45 3.82 8.56 -23.71
CA THR A 45 5.03 7.85 -23.29
C THR A 45 6.33 8.66 -23.33
N LEU A 46 6.48 9.60 -24.27
CA LEU A 46 7.69 10.41 -24.41
C LEU A 46 7.83 11.43 -23.26
N ASP A 47 6.71 12.00 -22.83
CA ASP A 47 6.67 13.07 -21.83
C ASP A 47 6.38 12.55 -20.42
N THR A 48 5.91 11.29 -20.29
CA THR A 48 5.50 10.72 -19.00
C THR A 48 6.68 10.07 -18.28
N PRO A 49 7.06 10.53 -17.06
CA PRO A 49 8.10 9.88 -16.28
C PRO A 49 7.64 8.52 -15.71
N PRO A 50 8.58 7.63 -15.31
CA PRO A 50 8.23 6.43 -14.55
C PRO A 50 7.49 6.80 -13.26
N VAL A 51 6.57 5.94 -12.79
CA VAL A 51 5.74 6.22 -11.61
C VAL A 51 6.54 6.63 -10.38
N LYS A 52 7.74 6.04 -10.19
CA LYS A 52 8.65 6.39 -9.09
C LYS A 52 9.06 7.87 -9.15
N LEU A 53 9.50 8.35 -10.32
CA LEU A 53 9.93 9.74 -10.49
C LEU A 53 8.74 10.70 -10.39
N PHE A 54 7.57 10.29 -10.90
CA PHE A 54 6.34 11.04 -10.75
C PHE A 54 5.96 11.27 -9.28
N LEU A 55 5.91 10.20 -8.48
CA LEU A 55 5.59 10.28 -7.05
C LEU A 55 6.70 11.00 -6.25
N GLU A 56 7.97 10.90 -6.67
CA GLU A 56 9.04 11.69 -6.06
C GLU A 56 8.83 13.20 -6.28
N ALA A 57 8.29 13.62 -7.42
CA ALA A 57 8.18 15.03 -7.80
C ALA A 57 6.94 15.75 -7.25
N GLN A 58 5.88 15.02 -6.89
CA GLN A 58 4.61 15.61 -6.47
C GLN A 58 4.25 15.16 -5.04
N PRO A 59 3.94 16.07 -4.10
CA PRO A 59 3.33 15.70 -2.82
C PRO A 59 1.91 15.17 -3.03
N GLY A 60 1.33 14.51 -2.03
CA GLY A 60 -0.05 14.02 -2.11
C GLY A 60 -0.26 12.61 -1.58
N ALA A 61 -1.53 12.26 -1.40
CA ALA A 61 -1.95 10.89 -1.11
C ALA A 61 -2.05 10.08 -2.41
N TYR A 62 -1.65 8.81 -2.40
CA TYR A 62 -1.77 7.97 -3.60
C TYR A 62 -2.21 6.55 -3.32
N THR A 63 -2.79 5.93 -4.34
CA THR A 63 -3.08 4.51 -4.37
C THR A 63 -2.63 3.94 -5.71
N THR A 64 -2.17 2.69 -5.71
CA THR A 64 -1.82 1.97 -6.92
C THR A 64 -2.57 0.64 -6.92
N SER A 65 -3.36 0.40 -7.96
CA SER A 65 -3.95 -0.90 -8.27
C SER A 65 -3.38 -1.40 -9.60
N ARG A 66 -3.71 -2.63 -9.96
CA ARG A 66 -3.44 -3.17 -11.29
C ARG A 66 -4.67 -3.83 -11.86
N THR A 67 -4.69 -3.93 -13.18
CA THR A 67 -5.65 -4.77 -13.85
C THR A 67 -5.27 -6.25 -13.75
N HIS A 68 -6.27 -7.09 -13.99
CA HIS A 68 -6.13 -8.51 -14.22
C HIS A 68 -7.13 -8.96 -15.29
N ASN A 69 -7.01 -10.23 -15.70
CA ASN A 69 -7.87 -10.82 -16.72
C ASN A 69 -7.77 -10.05 -18.04
N ASN A 70 -6.54 -9.84 -18.52
CA ASN A 70 -6.26 -9.16 -19.79
C ASN A 70 -6.80 -7.72 -19.81
N ALA A 71 -6.50 -6.96 -18.76
CA ALA A 71 -6.94 -5.58 -18.55
C ALA A 71 -8.45 -5.32 -18.45
N SER A 72 -9.27 -6.36 -18.23
CA SER A 72 -10.73 -6.22 -18.16
C SER A 72 -11.26 -5.89 -16.75
N CYS A 73 -10.48 -6.15 -15.70
CA CYS A 73 -10.91 -5.93 -14.32
C CYS A 73 -9.80 -5.29 -13.48
N PHE A 74 -10.17 -4.42 -12.53
CA PHE A 74 -9.24 -3.90 -11.53
C PHE A 74 -9.22 -4.75 -10.26
N LEU A 75 -8.03 -4.99 -9.71
CA LEU A 75 -7.91 -5.66 -8.42
C LEU A 75 -8.29 -4.71 -7.27
N PHE A 76 -9.37 -5.07 -6.57
CA PHE A 76 -9.81 -4.42 -5.33
C PHE A 76 -10.00 -2.90 -5.43
N TRP A 77 -10.44 -2.38 -6.59
CA TRP A 77 -10.49 -0.93 -6.87
C TRP A 77 -11.23 -0.13 -5.80
N GLU A 78 -12.40 -0.59 -5.36
CA GLU A 78 -13.18 0.07 -4.32
C GLU A 78 -12.41 0.20 -2.99
N ARG A 79 -11.66 -0.85 -2.60
CA ARG A 79 -10.80 -0.82 -1.40
C ARG A 79 -9.66 0.17 -1.57
N HIS A 80 -9.07 0.23 -2.77
CA HIS A 80 -8.03 1.21 -3.11
C HIS A 80 -8.54 2.65 -3.06
N MET A 81 -9.76 2.92 -3.53
CA MET A 81 -10.41 4.23 -3.48
C MET A 81 -10.80 4.65 -2.06
N LYS A 82 -11.34 3.72 -1.27
CA LYS A 82 -11.62 3.96 0.16
C LYS A 82 -10.35 4.33 0.91
N ARG A 83 -9.25 3.60 0.70
CA ARG A 83 -7.95 3.92 1.31
C ARG A 83 -7.38 5.25 0.83
N LEU A 84 -7.59 5.62 -0.43
CA LEU A 84 -7.15 6.92 -0.95
C LEU A 84 -7.88 8.06 -0.21
N SER A 85 -9.22 8.00 -0.14
CA SER A 85 -10.03 8.95 0.64
C SER A 85 -9.54 9.07 2.08
N GLU A 86 -9.34 7.92 2.73
CA GLU A 86 -8.87 7.87 4.11
C GLU A 86 -7.46 8.45 4.29
N SER A 87 -6.55 8.21 3.33
CA SER A 87 -5.22 8.79 3.35
C SER A 87 -5.28 10.31 3.23
N ILE A 88 -6.09 10.85 2.33
CA ILE A 88 -6.25 12.31 2.18
C ILE A 88 -6.84 12.90 3.48
N ARG A 89 -7.83 12.24 4.10
CA ARG A 89 -8.44 12.66 5.37
C ARG A 89 -7.41 12.71 6.50
N ILE A 90 -6.64 11.64 6.65
CA ILE A 90 -5.61 11.55 7.68
C ILE A 90 -4.55 12.64 7.47
N LEU A 91 -4.06 12.81 6.24
CA LEU A 91 -3.01 13.79 5.94
C LEU A 91 -3.52 15.23 6.12
N SER A 92 -4.74 15.54 5.70
CA SER A 92 -5.33 16.88 5.89
C SER A 92 -5.47 17.25 7.36
N THR A 93 -5.64 16.27 8.25
CA THR A 93 -5.71 16.51 9.70
C THR A 93 -4.33 16.50 10.38
N LEU A 94 -3.52 15.46 10.13
CA LEU A 94 -2.30 15.20 10.92
C LEU A 94 -1.03 15.77 10.29
N ALA A 95 -0.96 15.89 8.97
CA ALA A 95 0.23 16.33 8.26
C ALA A 95 -0.10 17.03 6.92
N PRO A 96 -0.74 18.22 6.95
CA PRO A 96 -1.23 18.88 5.73
C PRO A 96 -0.13 19.16 4.71
N HIS A 97 1.09 19.43 5.18
CA HIS A 97 2.27 19.65 4.33
C HIS A 97 2.64 18.46 3.43
N LEU A 98 2.16 17.24 3.73
CA LEU A 98 2.36 16.04 2.90
C LEU A 98 1.30 15.90 1.80
N LEU A 99 0.18 16.63 1.90
CA LEU A 99 -0.93 16.59 0.97
C LEU A 99 -0.95 17.81 0.04
N PHE A 100 -0.73 19.00 0.60
CA PHE A 100 -0.85 20.24 -0.13
C PHE A 100 0.47 20.68 -0.74
N LYS A 101 0.40 21.10 -2.00
CA LYS A 101 1.47 21.77 -2.72
C LYS A 101 1.24 23.28 -2.64
N SER A 102 2.33 24.03 -2.49
CA SER A 102 2.31 25.48 -2.67
C SER A 102 3.43 25.90 -3.61
N ASN A 103 3.13 26.90 -4.44
CA ASN A 103 4.14 27.55 -5.27
C ASN A 103 4.96 28.58 -4.47
N ASN A 104 4.47 28.98 -3.30
CA ASN A 104 5.10 29.95 -2.42
C ASN A 104 5.41 29.32 -1.04
N SER A 105 6.68 29.03 -0.78
CA SER A 105 7.13 28.41 0.48
C SER A 105 6.74 29.16 1.78
N ALA A 106 6.33 30.43 1.69
CA ALA A 106 5.85 31.23 2.81
C ALA A 106 4.37 31.02 3.17
N ILE A 107 3.60 30.32 2.32
CA ILE A 107 2.18 30.08 2.55
C ILE A 107 2.04 28.87 3.48
N ALA A 108 1.47 29.12 4.66
CA ALA A 108 1.11 28.07 5.60
C ALA A 108 -0.32 27.56 5.31
N PRO A 109 -0.61 26.30 5.63
CA PRO A 109 -1.99 25.81 5.66
C PRO A 109 -2.82 26.58 6.69
N PRO A 110 -4.12 26.79 6.44
CA PRO A 110 -5.00 27.46 7.38
C PRO A 110 -5.14 26.63 8.66
N SER A 111 -5.43 27.26 9.80
CA SER A 111 -5.58 26.58 11.09
C SER A 111 -6.63 25.47 11.09
N TRP A 112 -7.57 25.52 10.14
CA TRP A 112 -8.64 24.54 9.93
C TRP A 112 -8.35 23.74 8.66
N THR A 113 -7.36 22.85 8.67
CA THR A 113 -6.99 22.04 7.49
C THR A 113 -7.83 20.78 7.31
N THR A 114 -8.79 20.50 8.20
CA THR A 114 -9.64 19.31 8.08
C THR A 114 -10.56 19.46 6.88
N LEU A 115 -10.18 18.84 5.77
CA LEU A 115 -11.04 18.73 4.60
C LEU A 115 -12.18 17.74 4.92
N PRO A 116 -13.46 18.16 4.82
CA PRO A 116 -14.57 17.21 4.74
C PRO A 116 -14.50 16.53 3.38
N ILE A 117 -13.76 15.43 3.29
CA ILE A 117 -13.61 14.72 2.02
C ILE A 117 -14.83 13.86 1.81
N TRP A 118 -15.70 14.32 0.93
CA TRP A 118 -16.80 13.52 0.43
C TRP A 118 -16.24 12.46 -0.50
N GLN A 119 -16.24 11.21 -0.01
CA GLN A 119 -15.81 10.05 -0.80
C GLN A 119 -16.48 9.99 -2.19
N PRO A 120 -17.79 10.30 -2.35
CA PRO A 120 -18.42 10.37 -3.67
C PRO A 120 -17.78 11.41 -4.59
N THR A 121 -17.50 12.62 -4.11
CA THR A 121 -16.87 13.69 -4.90
C THR A 121 -15.48 13.32 -5.36
N LEU A 122 -14.66 12.76 -4.46
CA LEU A 122 -13.33 12.26 -4.83
C LEU A 122 -13.42 11.15 -5.87
N GLN A 123 -14.36 10.23 -5.69
CA GLN A 123 -14.56 9.13 -6.63
C GLN A 123 -14.97 9.64 -8.02
N MET A 124 -15.88 10.62 -8.10
CA MET A 124 -16.25 11.25 -9.37
C MET A 124 -15.04 11.87 -10.09
N LEU A 125 -14.20 12.64 -9.38
CA LEU A 125 -13.01 13.27 -9.99
C LEU A 125 -12.00 12.23 -10.53
N VAL A 126 -11.81 11.13 -9.81
CA VAL A 126 -10.94 10.04 -10.24
C VAL A 126 -11.57 9.28 -11.42
N ASP A 127 -12.85 8.98 -11.36
CA ASP A 127 -13.57 8.27 -12.42
C ASP A 127 -13.58 9.08 -13.73
N ASP A 128 -13.80 10.40 -13.66
CA ASP A 128 -13.70 11.32 -14.80
C ASP A 128 -12.30 11.30 -15.45
N SER A 129 -11.26 11.23 -14.62
CA SER A 129 -9.87 11.14 -15.09
C SER A 129 -9.60 9.78 -15.74
N MET A 130 -10.06 8.70 -15.10
CA MET A 130 -9.95 7.33 -15.58
C MET A 130 -10.65 7.14 -16.92
N GLN A 131 -11.87 7.66 -17.09
CA GLN A 131 -12.63 7.57 -18.34
C GLN A 131 -11.90 8.20 -19.53
N LYS A 132 -11.07 9.22 -19.29
CA LYS A 132 -10.30 9.90 -20.35
C LYS A 132 -9.04 9.16 -20.75
N VAL A 133 -8.34 8.53 -19.79
CA VAL A 133 -7.02 7.90 -20.05
C VAL A 133 -7.10 6.39 -20.31
N MET A 134 -8.04 5.67 -19.69
CA MET A 134 -8.12 4.22 -19.77
C MET A 134 -8.35 3.69 -21.20
N PRO A 135 -9.26 4.25 -22.01
CA PRO A 135 -9.48 3.75 -23.38
C PRO A 135 -8.21 3.82 -24.24
N ILE A 136 -7.39 4.86 -24.03
CA ILE A 136 -6.13 5.06 -24.75
C ILE A 136 -5.10 4.04 -24.28
N ALA A 137 -4.93 3.88 -22.97
CA ALA A 137 -4.01 2.91 -22.40
C ALA A 137 -4.35 1.47 -22.79
N ILE A 138 -5.64 1.10 -22.85
CA ILE A 138 -6.10 -0.22 -23.28
C ILE A 138 -5.82 -0.44 -24.77
N LYS A 139 -6.00 0.59 -25.60
CA LYS A 139 -5.78 0.50 -27.06
C LYS A 139 -4.30 0.34 -27.42
N GLU A 140 -3.41 1.01 -26.69
CA GLU A 140 -1.96 0.99 -26.95
C GLU A 140 -1.21 -0.14 -26.22
N ARG A 141 -1.91 -0.89 -25.37
CA ARG A 141 -1.39 -2.04 -24.64
C ARG A 141 -1.10 -3.20 -25.58
N VAL A 142 0.00 -3.92 -25.31
CA VAL A 142 0.27 -5.22 -25.93
C VAL A 142 -0.61 -6.28 -25.27
N ASP A 143 -1.24 -7.14 -26.08
CA ASP A 143 -2.05 -8.25 -25.56
C ASP A 143 -1.31 -9.09 -24.51
N CYS A 144 -2.08 -9.58 -23.53
CA CYS A 144 -1.59 -10.31 -22.34
C CYS A 144 -0.76 -9.51 -21.33
N GLN A 145 -0.48 -8.22 -21.54
CA GLN A 145 0.07 -7.35 -20.50
C GLN A 145 -1.05 -6.77 -19.63
N GLU A 146 -0.81 -6.57 -18.34
CA GLU A 146 -1.75 -5.83 -17.48
C GLU A 146 -1.35 -4.35 -17.43
N LEU A 147 -2.16 -3.52 -16.75
CA LEU A 147 -1.87 -2.12 -16.49
C LEU A 147 -1.74 -1.92 -14.98
N ALA A 148 -0.70 -1.23 -14.53
CA ALA A 148 -0.62 -0.65 -13.20
C ALA A 148 -1.15 0.78 -13.28
N VAL A 149 -2.10 1.10 -12.42
CA VAL A 149 -2.76 2.40 -12.36
C VAL A 149 -2.51 3.01 -11.00
N THR A 150 -1.83 4.15 -11.00
CA THR A 150 -1.54 4.95 -9.82
C THR A 150 -2.34 6.24 -9.86
N THR A 151 -3.21 6.41 -8.89
CA THR A 151 -3.93 7.67 -8.66
C THR A 151 -3.24 8.43 -7.54
N LEU A 152 -2.76 9.64 -7.83
CA LEU A 152 -2.23 10.59 -6.86
C LEU A 152 -3.19 11.76 -6.75
N VAL A 153 -3.47 12.18 -5.52
CA VAL A 153 -4.31 13.33 -5.22
C VAL A 153 -3.52 14.27 -4.32
N SER A 154 -3.35 15.49 -4.80
CA SER A 154 -2.74 16.59 -4.04
C SER A 154 -3.75 17.70 -3.82
N GLY A 155 -3.43 18.63 -2.93
CA GLY A 155 -4.21 19.85 -2.78
C GLY A 155 -3.43 21.09 -3.21
N ASN A 156 -4.12 22.07 -3.77
CA ASN A 156 -3.60 23.40 -4.05
C ASN A 156 -3.79 24.28 -2.80
N LEU A 157 -2.68 24.71 -2.20
CA LEU A 157 -2.71 25.48 -0.96
C LEU A 157 -3.24 26.91 -1.17
N GLU A 158 -2.98 27.49 -2.34
CA GLU A 158 -3.48 28.81 -2.71
C GLU A 158 -5.01 28.81 -2.85
N GLU A 159 -5.58 27.80 -3.53
CA GLU A 159 -7.04 27.61 -3.66
C GLU A 159 -7.69 27.30 -2.31
N LEU A 160 -7.03 26.51 -1.46
CA LEU A 160 -7.51 26.25 -0.10
C LEU A 160 -7.61 27.54 0.72
N ASN A 161 -6.57 28.37 0.69
CA ASN A 161 -6.53 29.63 1.44
C ASN A 161 -7.47 30.70 0.90
N ALA A 162 -7.86 30.61 -0.38
CA ALA A 162 -8.87 31.48 -0.98
C ALA A 162 -10.31 31.10 -0.55
N CYS A 163 -10.51 29.93 0.07
CA CYS A 163 -11.82 29.47 0.49
C CYS A 163 -12.16 29.90 1.93
N GLU A 164 -13.23 30.69 2.09
CA GLU A 164 -13.81 31.01 3.40
C GLU A 164 -14.56 29.81 4.01
N THR A 165 -15.16 28.98 3.15
CA THR A 165 -15.84 27.73 3.51
C THR A 165 -15.53 26.64 2.48
N ILE A 166 -15.55 25.38 2.91
CA ILE A 166 -15.30 24.21 2.05
C ILE A 166 -16.65 23.53 1.77
N ASP A 167 -17.14 23.66 0.54
CA ASP A 167 -18.33 22.99 0.01
C ASP A 167 -17.94 21.95 -1.07
N GLU A 168 -18.88 21.11 -1.51
CA GLU A 168 -18.63 20.03 -2.47
C GLU A 168 -18.06 20.55 -3.81
N ASP A 169 -18.57 21.69 -4.28
CA ASP A 169 -18.16 22.28 -5.56
C ASP A 169 -16.73 22.85 -5.51
N ARG A 170 -16.29 23.33 -4.35
CA ARG A 170 -14.94 23.87 -4.13
C ARG A 170 -13.90 22.77 -3.94
N VAL A 171 -14.26 21.59 -3.45
CA VAL A 171 -13.31 20.48 -3.29
C VAL A 171 -12.67 20.10 -4.63
N GLY A 172 -13.42 20.14 -5.73
CA GLY A 172 -12.88 19.91 -7.07
C GLY A 172 -11.90 20.97 -7.58
N LYS A 173 -11.88 22.16 -6.97
CA LYS A 173 -10.90 23.23 -7.27
C LYS A 173 -9.67 23.13 -6.36
N ILE A 174 -9.86 22.66 -5.14
CA ILE A 174 -8.79 22.49 -4.16
C ILE A 174 -7.95 21.26 -4.48
N LEU A 175 -8.57 20.16 -4.93
CA LEU A 175 -7.88 18.90 -5.17
C LEU A 175 -7.44 18.77 -6.63
N ASP A 176 -6.15 18.49 -6.81
CA ASP A 176 -5.57 18.08 -8.09
C ASP A 176 -5.56 16.55 -8.16
N VAL A 177 -6.09 16.00 -9.25
CA VAL A 177 -6.13 14.55 -9.49
C VAL A 177 -5.23 14.19 -10.65
N HIS A 178 -4.34 13.23 -10.38
CA HIS A 178 -3.41 12.70 -11.35
C HIS A 178 -3.58 11.18 -11.48
N VAL A 179 -3.77 10.70 -12.70
CA VAL A 179 -3.84 9.27 -13.02
C VAL A 179 -2.65 8.90 -13.89
N HIS A 180 -1.73 8.13 -13.33
CA HIS A 180 -0.58 7.56 -14.01
C HIS A 180 -0.85 6.10 -14.36
N ILE A 181 -0.62 5.73 -15.61
CA ILE A 181 -0.77 4.36 -16.10
C ILE A 181 0.55 3.91 -16.71
N GLU A 182 1.01 2.75 -16.27
CA GLU A 182 2.12 2.04 -16.89
C GLU A 182 1.72 0.60 -17.16
N THR A 183 2.25 0.04 -18.22
CA THR A 183 2.09 -1.38 -18.50
C THR A 183 2.81 -2.23 -17.44
N TYR A 184 2.19 -3.34 -17.08
CA TYR A 184 2.61 -4.22 -16.02
C TYR A 184 2.61 -5.67 -16.48
N VAL A 185 3.74 -6.34 -16.28
CA VAL A 185 3.84 -7.80 -16.46
C VAL A 185 3.91 -8.43 -15.08
N PRO A 186 2.90 -9.21 -14.67
CA PRO A 186 2.96 -9.93 -13.40
C PRO A 186 4.20 -10.82 -13.34
N PRO A 187 5.00 -10.75 -12.26
CA PRO A 187 6.14 -11.65 -12.12
C PRO A 187 5.64 -13.09 -11.95
N ALA A 188 6.39 -14.03 -12.52
CA ALA A 188 6.14 -15.45 -12.30
C ALA A 188 6.38 -15.79 -10.82
N PHE A 189 5.37 -16.34 -10.16
CA PHE A 189 5.41 -16.73 -8.75
C PHE A 189 5.94 -18.17 -8.60
N GLY A 190 6.56 -18.47 -7.46
CA GLY A 190 6.97 -19.84 -7.09
C GLY A 190 8.22 -20.36 -7.80
N ILE A 191 9.00 -19.49 -8.45
CA ILE A 191 10.29 -19.87 -9.04
C ILE A 191 11.31 -20.06 -7.93
N LEU A 192 11.90 -21.27 -7.85
CA LEU A 192 12.95 -21.60 -6.91
C LEU A 192 14.14 -20.62 -7.04
N GLY A 193 14.60 -20.08 -5.92
CA GLY A 193 15.71 -19.11 -5.89
C GLY A 193 15.32 -17.65 -6.19
N ASN A 194 14.05 -17.35 -6.51
CA ASN A 194 13.54 -15.97 -6.67
C ASN A 194 12.96 -15.37 -5.38
N GLY A 195 13.31 -15.93 -4.22
CA GLY A 195 12.91 -15.39 -2.92
C GLY A 195 13.46 -13.98 -2.71
N ALA A 196 12.77 -13.18 -1.90
CA ALA A 196 13.31 -11.90 -1.49
C ALA A 196 14.46 -12.13 -0.49
N HIS A 197 15.59 -11.44 -0.71
CA HIS A 197 16.63 -11.29 0.28
C HIS A 197 16.38 -10.01 1.06
N LEU A 198 16.42 -10.10 2.38
CA LEU A 198 15.97 -9.04 3.28
C LEU A 198 17.16 -8.52 4.09
N ALA A 199 17.18 -7.22 4.36
CA ALA A 199 18.02 -6.66 5.41
C ALA A 199 17.22 -5.64 6.22
N LEU A 200 17.52 -5.58 7.51
CA LEU A 200 16.93 -4.60 8.41
C LEU A 200 17.64 -3.27 8.22
N ALA A 201 16.91 -2.22 7.82
CA ALA A 201 17.45 -0.88 7.69
C ALA A 201 16.37 0.19 7.72
N GLY A 202 16.59 1.20 8.58
CA GLY A 202 15.75 2.38 8.64
C GLY A 202 14.54 2.26 9.56
N TYR A 203 13.98 3.41 9.88
CA TYR A 203 12.85 3.59 10.78
C TYR A 203 11.51 3.53 10.02
N GLY A 204 10.43 3.32 10.76
CA GLY A 204 9.06 3.33 10.24
C GLY A 204 8.65 4.68 9.67
N ARG A 205 7.51 4.72 8.97
CA ARG A 205 7.04 5.94 8.29
C ARG A 205 6.37 6.88 9.29
N HIS A 206 6.51 8.18 9.09
CA HIS A 206 5.67 9.17 9.78
C HIS A 206 4.23 9.09 9.24
N VAL A 207 3.20 9.19 10.08
CA VAL A 207 1.78 8.97 9.68
C VAL A 207 1.60 7.69 8.86
N ALA A 208 2.12 6.57 9.35
CA ALA A 208 2.18 5.30 8.60
C ALA A 208 0.81 4.78 8.12
N ILE A 209 -0.27 5.12 8.82
CA ILE A 209 -1.63 4.75 8.47
C ILE A 209 -2.13 5.35 7.13
N ALA A 210 -1.48 6.40 6.63
CA ALA A 210 -1.79 7.03 5.34
C ALA A 210 -0.76 6.69 4.25
N LYS A 211 -1.20 6.54 3.01
CA LYS A 211 -0.31 6.30 1.85
C LYS A 211 -0.04 7.62 1.12
N TYR A 212 1.18 8.15 1.27
CA TYR A 212 1.57 9.45 0.73
C TYR A 212 2.90 9.41 -0.03
N SER A 213 3.04 10.27 -1.03
CA SER A 213 4.11 10.21 -2.03
C SER A 213 5.49 10.59 -1.48
N ASP A 214 5.58 11.44 -0.46
CA ASP A 214 6.85 11.77 0.23
C ASP A 214 7.57 10.54 0.74
N TRP A 215 6.86 9.46 1.09
CA TRP A 215 7.52 8.21 1.48
C TRP A 215 8.43 7.67 0.37
N VAL A 216 8.10 7.89 -0.91
CA VAL A 216 8.96 7.52 -2.04
C VAL A 216 10.27 8.33 -2.02
N ARG A 217 10.21 9.63 -1.67
CA ARG A 217 11.41 10.47 -1.50
C ARG A 217 12.23 10.04 -0.29
N ILE A 218 11.58 9.84 0.86
CA ILE A 218 12.22 9.49 2.13
C ILE A 218 12.93 8.15 2.00
N ARG A 219 12.27 7.12 1.48
CA ARG A 219 12.87 5.79 1.38
C ARG A 219 14.01 5.71 0.37
N LYS A 220 14.14 6.66 -0.56
CA LYS A 220 15.24 6.67 -1.54
C LYS A 220 16.62 6.71 -0.88
N SER A 221 16.75 7.41 0.26
CA SER A 221 18.01 7.41 1.02
C SER A 221 18.25 6.08 1.72
N LEU A 222 17.19 5.43 2.22
CA LEU A 222 17.25 4.08 2.82
C LEU A 222 17.63 3.03 1.77
N GLU A 223 16.99 3.05 0.59
CA GLU A 223 17.27 2.14 -0.53
C GLU A 223 18.73 2.21 -1.00
N LYS A 224 19.41 3.36 -0.85
CA LYS A 224 20.85 3.51 -1.15
C LYS A 224 21.75 2.75 -0.16
N LEU A 225 21.27 2.46 1.03
CA LEU A 225 21.99 1.69 2.05
C LEU A 225 21.83 0.17 1.85
N ARG A 226 20.94 -0.24 0.93
CA ARG A 226 20.64 -1.64 0.68
C ARG A 226 21.87 -2.39 0.13
N PRO A 227 22.34 -3.46 0.81
CA PRO A 227 23.43 -4.29 0.30
C PRO A 227 23.11 -4.87 -1.09
N PRO A 228 24.12 -5.11 -1.97
CA PRO A 228 23.87 -5.57 -3.34
C PRO A 228 23.09 -6.89 -3.46
N SER A 229 23.23 -7.79 -2.49
CA SER A 229 22.53 -9.08 -2.45
C SER A 229 21.09 -8.97 -1.95
N VAL A 230 20.71 -7.85 -1.32
CA VAL A 230 19.42 -7.64 -0.68
C VAL A 230 18.44 -7.07 -1.70
N THR A 231 17.23 -7.64 -1.74
CA THR A 231 16.17 -7.23 -2.65
C THR A 231 15.14 -6.30 -2.02
N GLU A 232 14.93 -6.35 -0.71
CA GLU A 232 13.97 -5.52 0.04
C GLU A 232 14.54 -5.16 1.41
N LEU A 233 14.22 -3.96 1.90
CA LEU A 233 14.61 -3.51 3.23
C LEU A 233 13.42 -3.64 4.18
N LEU A 234 13.67 -4.17 5.36
CA LEU A 234 12.72 -4.21 6.47
C LEU A 234 12.95 -3.01 7.39
N LEU A 235 11.87 -2.39 7.84
CA LEU A 235 11.89 -1.24 8.73
C LEU A 235 11.72 -1.70 10.18
N SER A 236 12.42 -1.02 11.09
CA SER A 236 12.27 -1.18 12.53
C SER A 236 12.60 0.12 13.25
N ASN A 237 11.82 0.46 14.27
CA ASN A 237 12.06 1.66 15.08
C ASN A 237 13.14 1.45 16.16
N ASP A 238 13.33 0.21 16.61
CA ASP A 238 14.17 -0.13 17.77
C ASP A 238 15.16 -1.28 17.51
N GLY A 239 15.12 -1.88 16.32
CA GLY A 239 15.93 -3.06 15.95
C GLY A 239 15.37 -4.39 16.44
N ASN A 240 14.35 -4.39 17.30
CA ASN A 240 13.77 -5.58 17.91
C ASN A 240 12.44 -5.96 17.25
N HIS A 241 11.62 -4.95 16.90
CA HIS A 241 10.31 -5.14 16.31
C HIS A 241 10.34 -4.80 14.83
N ILE A 242 10.04 -5.79 13.99
CA ILE A 242 9.97 -5.61 12.53
C ILE A 242 8.59 -5.07 12.18
N LEU A 243 8.55 -3.96 11.44
CA LEU A 243 7.32 -3.26 11.07
C LEU A 243 6.79 -3.76 9.72
N GLU A 244 7.40 -3.28 8.65
CA GLU A 244 7.02 -3.56 7.26
C GLU A 244 8.24 -3.36 6.36
N GLY A 245 8.12 -3.68 5.08
CA GLY A 245 9.13 -3.34 4.09
C GLY A 245 9.03 -1.89 3.61
N CYS A 246 10.00 -1.45 2.81
CA CYS A 246 9.95 -0.13 2.19
C CYS A 246 8.72 0.07 1.29
N VAL A 247 8.22 -0.99 0.67
CA VAL A 247 7.04 -0.95 -0.20
C VAL A 247 6.03 -2.08 0.05
N THR A 248 6.30 -2.96 1.01
CA THR A 248 5.53 -4.19 1.25
C THR A 248 5.09 -4.31 2.71
N ASN A 249 3.92 -4.91 2.96
CA ASN A 249 3.67 -5.58 4.24
C ASN A 249 4.14 -7.03 4.09
N PHE A 250 4.42 -7.72 5.19
CA PHE A 250 4.81 -9.12 5.16
C PHE A 250 4.14 -9.91 6.29
N PHE A 251 4.17 -11.23 6.14
CA PHE A 251 3.69 -12.20 7.12
C PHE A 251 4.79 -13.18 7.42
N VAL A 252 4.86 -13.63 8.67
CA VAL A 252 5.76 -14.69 9.13
C VAL A 252 4.91 -15.91 9.45
N VAL A 253 5.27 -17.07 8.90
CA VAL A 253 4.69 -18.36 9.30
C VAL A 253 5.61 -18.97 10.34
N CYS A 254 5.11 -19.14 11.56
CA CYS A 254 5.84 -19.74 12.67
C CYS A 254 5.37 -21.18 12.88
N CYS A 255 6.31 -22.10 13.07
CA CYS A 255 6.02 -23.45 13.55
C CYS A 255 5.98 -23.44 15.09
N LYS A 256 4.86 -23.78 15.70
CA LYS A 256 4.76 -24.10 17.13
C LYS A 256 5.45 -25.45 17.32
N GLY A 257 6.64 -25.43 17.92
CA GLY A 257 7.40 -26.65 18.22
C GLY A 257 6.60 -27.63 19.08
N GLN A 258 7.01 -28.91 19.06
CA GLN A 258 6.40 -29.99 19.84
C GLN A 258 6.60 -29.87 21.37
N ASP A 259 7.30 -28.83 21.85
CA ASP A 259 7.81 -28.73 23.22
C ASP A 259 6.92 -27.94 24.19
N SER A 260 5.69 -27.57 23.82
CA SER A 260 4.72 -27.10 24.82
C SER A 260 3.88 -28.28 25.32
N ASP A 261 3.69 -28.33 26.64
CA ASP A 261 2.78 -29.24 27.37
C ASP A 261 1.28 -29.13 26.94
N ASP A 262 1.01 -28.51 25.79
CA ASP A 262 -0.31 -28.29 25.18
C ASP A 262 -0.95 -29.55 24.58
N LYS A 263 -0.48 -30.74 24.95
CA LYS A 263 -1.25 -31.98 24.71
C LYS A 263 -2.63 -31.94 25.39
N ALA A 264 -2.83 -31.05 26.36
CA ALA A 264 -4.09 -30.87 27.06
C ALA A 264 -5.13 -30.01 26.31
N ASN A 265 -4.72 -29.16 25.35
CA ASN A 265 -5.59 -28.10 24.85
C ASN A 265 -6.00 -28.22 23.38
N GLY A 266 -5.99 -29.44 22.82
CA GLY A 266 -6.67 -29.77 21.56
C GLY A 266 -6.28 -28.96 20.32
N ASN A 267 -5.24 -28.12 20.39
CA ASN A 267 -4.89 -27.20 19.32
C ASN A 267 -4.07 -27.95 18.28
N LYS A 268 -4.79 -28.45 17.27
CA LYS A 268 -4.36 -29.52 16.36
C LYS A 268 -3.33 -29.09 15.31
N TYR A 269 -2.78 -27.87 15.39
CA TYR A 269 -2.13 -27.21 14.25
C TYR A 269 -0.76 -26.61 14.62
N PRO A 270 0.31 -27.02 13.92
CA PRO A 270 1.66 -26.59 14.27
C PRO A 270 2.04 -25.24 13.66
N PHE A 271 1.15 -24.55 12.91
CA PHE A 271 1.53 -23.29 12.24
C PHE A 271 0.68 -22.10 12.69
N GLU A 272 1.33 -20.95 12.85
CA GLU A 272 0.74 -19.65 13.13
C GLU A 272 1.21 -18.64 12.10
N VAL A 273 0.35 -17.70 11.70
CA VAL A 273 0.75 -16.57 10.86
C VAL A 273 0.74 -15.28 11.68
N GLN A 274 1.82 -14.52 11.59
CA GLN A 274 2.04 -13.25 12.27
C GLN A 274 2.36 -12.13 11.28
N THR A 275 2.05 -10.88 11.65
CA THR A 275 2.33 -9.64 10.92
C THR A 275 2.27 -8.50 11.94
N ALA A 276 3.00 -7.41 11.71
CA ALA A 276 2.98 -6.26 12.62
C ALA A 276 1.56 -5.68 12.75
N PRO A 277 1.12 -5.33 13.96
CA PRO A 277 -0.16 -4.68 14.19
C PRO A 277 -0.15 -3.23 13.70
N LEU A 278 -1.33 -2.67 13.40
CA LEU A 278 -1.43 -1.28 12.92
C LEU A 278 -0.96 -0.26 13.97
N SER A 279 -1.09 -0.60 15.26
CA SER A 279 -0.61 0.19 16.40
C SER A 279 0.88 0.50 16.33
N ASP A 280 1.67 -0.35 15.68
CA ASP A 280 3.13 -0.20 15.60
C ASP A 280 3.57 0.77 14.50
N GLY A 281 2.61 1.37 13.78
CA GLY A 281 2.89 2.33 12.72
C GLY A 281 3.26 1.64 11.41
N VAL A 282 2.40 0.74 10.94
CA VAL A 282 2.50 0.14 9.60
C VAL A 282 1.37 0.61 8.69
N LEU A 283 1.61 0.60 7.38
CA LEU A 283 0.58 0.97 6.42
C LEU A 283 -0.49 -0.14 6.37
N PRO A 284 -1.80 0.19 6.49
CA PRO A 284 -2.88 -0.75 6.24
C PRO A 284 -2.95 -1.10 4.73
N GLY A 285 -2.09 -2.02 4.29
CA GLY A 285 -2.08 -2.50 2.92
C GLY A 285 -3.36 -3.25 2.56
N ILE A 286 -3.92 -2.97 1.38
CA ILE A 286 -5.13 -3.66 0.88
C ILE A 286 -4.91 -5.17 0.84
N ILE A 287 -3.76 -5.60 0.34
CA ILE A 287 -3.40 -7.01 0.25
C ILE A 287 -3.19 -7.64 1.62
N ARG A 288 -2.62 -6.90 2.58
CA ARG A 288 -2.51 -7.34 3.98
C ARG A 288 -3.89 -7.64 4.55
N GLN A 289 -4.86 -6.74 4.34
CA GLN A 289 -6.24 -6.94 4.79
C GLN A 289 -6.88 -8.16 4.14
N VAL A 290 -6.75 -8.32 2.81
CA VAL A 290 -7.29 -9.49 2.09
C VAL A 290 -6.70 -10.80 2.62
N VAL A 291 -5.40 -10.85 2.94
CA VAL A 291 -4.76 -12.05 3.50
C VAL A 291 -5.30 -12.35 4.90
N ILE A 292 -5.49 -11.35 5.75
CA ILE A 292 -6.06 -11.53 7.09
C ILE A 292 -7.50 -12.05 7.00
N GLU A 293 -8.36 -11.39 6.22
CA GLU A 293 -9.74 -11.82 5.98
C GLU A 293 -9.80 -13.26 5.46
N TRP A 294 -8.93 -13.59 4.50
CA TRP A 294 -8.85 -14.95 3.96
C TRP A 294 -8.43 -15.98 5.01
N LEU A 295 -7.48 -15.65 5.88
CA LEU A 295 -7.05 -16.54 6.97
C LEU A 295 -8.18 -16.76 8.00
N GLU A 296 -8.95 -15.71 8.31
CA GLU A 296 -10.10 -15.77 9.22
C GLU A 296 -11.23 -16.63 8.63
N ASP A 297 -11.58 -16.41 7.37
CA ASP A 297 -12.57 -17.22 6.65
C ASP A 297 -12.13 -18.68 6.55
N PHE A 298 -10.86 -18.91 6.19
CA PHE A 298 -10.30 -20.25 6.11
C PHE A 298 -10.35 -21.00 7.45
N ALA A 299 -10.01 -20.31 8.55
CA ALA A 299 -10.11 -20.86 9.89
C ALA A 299 -11.57 -21.19 10.27
N THR A 300 -12.51 -20.31 9.90
CA THR A 300 -13.94 -20.48 10.18
C THR A 300 -14.55 -21.64 9.39
N CYS A 301 -14.37 -21.71 8.07
CA CYS A 301 -14.87 -22.80 7.23
C CYS A 301 -14.33 -24.18 7.65
N ARG A 302 -13.09 -24.26 8.17
CA ARG A 302 -12.50 -25.51 8.68
C ARG A 302 -13.11 -25.98 9.99
N LYS A 303 -13.45 -25.05 10.91
CA LYS A 303 -14.19 -25.39 12.14
C LYS A 303 -15.52 -26.08 11.83
N TYR A 304 -16.20 -25.68 10.74
CA TYR A 304 -17.47 -26.29 10.33
C TYR A 304 -17.35 -27.52 9.41
N SER A 305 -16.23 -27.70 8.69
CA SER A 305 -16.06 -28.79 7.70
C SER A 305 -15.26 -30.01 8.17
N GLY A 306 -14.65 -29.98 9.36
CA GLY A 306 -13.98 -31.16 9.97
C GLY A 306 -12.78 -31.72 9.18
N SER A 307 -12.28 -31.01 8.16
CA SER A 307 -11.27 -31.52 7.22
C SER A 307 -9.82 -31.19 7.65
N ASN A 308 -8.92 -32.19 7.66
CA ASN A 308 -7.57 -32.19 8.28
C ASN A 308 -6.36 -31.96 7.31
N ARG A 309 -6.39 -31.02 6.36
CA ARG A 309 -5.23 -30.79 5.47
C ARG A 309 -4.74 -29.34 5.50
N MET A 310 -3.70 -29.06 6.30
CA MET A 310 -3.05 -27.76 6.54
C MET A 310 -3.98 -26.67 7.10
N ALA A 311 -3.80 -26.31 8.37
CA ALA A 311 -4.41 -25.13 8.97
C ALA A 311 -3.39 -24.29 9.74
N ILE A 312 -3.60 -22.98 9.67
CA ILE A 312 -2.81 -21.91 10.25
C ILE A 312 -3.68 -21.27 11.33
N ASN A 313 -3.16 -21.02 12.52
CA ASN A 313 -3.87 -20.31 13.58
C ASN A 313 -3.73 -18.79 13.39
N PRO A 314 -4.83 -18.02 13.20
CA PRO A 314 -4.74 -16.56 13.04
C PRO A 314 -4.77 -15.84 14.40
N PHE A 315 -3.63 -15.22 14.73
CA PHE A 315 -3.41 -14.05 15.61
C PHE A 315 -3.94 -14.01 17.07
N GLN A 316 -3.05 -13.62 18.00
CA GLN A 316 -3.35 -13.31 19.41
C GLN A 316 -3.44 -11.80 19.76
N ASN A 317 -3.14 -10.88 18.84
CA ASN A 317 -3.06 -9.44 19.13
C ASN A 317 -3.95 -8.58 18.21
N MET A 318 -5.27 -8.69 18.36
CA MET A 318 -6.21 -7.65 17.90
C MET A 318 -7.06 -7.18 19.08
N GLU A 319 -6.57 -6.20 19.82
CA GLU A 319 -7.45 -5.26 20.52
C GLU A 319 -7.51 -3.97 19.69
N GLY A 320 -8.74 -3.57 19.31
CA GLY A 320 -9.04 -2.26 18.74
C GLY A 320 -9.74 -2.32 17.38
N TYR A 321 -11.02 -1.91 17.37
CA TYR A 321 -11.93 -1.73 16.24
C TYR A 321 -12.71 -2.96 15.73
N ILE A 322 -13.64 -3.42 16.57
CA ILE A 322 -14.96 -3.85 16.09
C ILE A 322 -15.73 -2.57 15.75
N MET A 323 -16.03 -2.34 14.47
CA MET A 323 -17.05 -1.37 14.08
C MET A 323 -18.40 -2.01 14.39
N ASP A 324 -19.19 -1.33 15.22
CA ASP A 324 -20.56 -1.70 15.62
C ASP A 324 -21.38 -2.15 14.40
N LYS A 325 -21.70 -3.43 14.35
CA LYS A 325 -22.80 -3.98 13.56
C LYS A 325 -24.03 -4.02 14.45
N GLU A 326 -24.65 -2.88 14.72
CA GLU A 326 -26.01 -2.85 15.29
C GLU A 326 -26.62 -1.44 15.13
N ALA A 327 -27.19 -1.16 13.96
CA ALA A 327 -28.20 -0.12 13.77
C ALA A 327 -28.95 -0.28 12.44
N ILE A 328 -29.46 -1.48 12.13
CA ILE A 328 -30.56 -1.66 11.18
C ILE A 328 -31.48 -2.78 11.70
N SER A 329 -32.36 -2.41 12.63
CA SER A 329 -33.65 -3.06 12.83
C SER A 329 -34.50 -2.21 13.79
N GLY A 330 -35.59 -1.63 13.30
CA GLY A 330 -36.59 -0.91 14.10
C GLY A 330 -36.80 0.51 13.64
#